data_AF-A0AAV4XE38-F1
#
_entry.id   AF-A0AAV4XE38-F1
#
_cell.length_a   1.000
_cell.length_b   1.000
_cell.length_c   1.000
_cell.angle_alpha   90.00
_cell.angle_beta   90.00
_cell.angle_gamma   90.00
#
_symmetry.space_group_name_H-M   'P 1'
#
loop_
_entity.id
_entity.type
_entity.pdbx_description
1 polymer ?
#
loop_
_entity_poly.entity_id
_entity_poly.type
_entity_poly.pdbx_seq_one_letter_code
_entity_poly.pdbx_strand_id
1 'polypeptide(L)'
;MTKGLSPLCSPNKKRYVGFMYETVDQEKPIFDAKGIETVRRDSCPATAKILEKSLKILFQTRNLDDVKDYVQKQFSKILNERVNIMDFIFAKEYRGRSGYKPGACVPALEIAKRRAAKDPRSEPLPGERVPYVVVYGPPGLPIIRLVREPDELLNDSTFASMPSITSHVITPALERVFSLMGANVKSCCASCGSPATSSLCDNCLQDSSGTIAILHNKIRKWERNVDNLRQVCTSCTKSNSSVDHCVSVDCPVFLQTGFSQERFISGFILKEDYNS
;
A
#
# COMPACT_ATOMS: atom_id res chain seq x y z
N MET A 1 4.31 -33.53 24.74
CA MET A 1 4.58 -32.16 24.26
C MET A 1 3.37 -31.67 23.47
N THR A 2 2.39 -31.12 24.19
CA THR A 2 1.10 -30.71 23.61
C THR A 2 1.24 -29.28 23.13
N LYS A 3 1.33 -29.08 21.81
CA LYS A 3 1.45 -27.76 21.17
C LYS A 3 0.13 -27.00 21.37
N GLY A 4 0.12 -25.98 22.22
CA GLY A 4 -1.04 -25.11 22.40
C GLY A 4 -1.15 -24.12 21.24
N LEU A 5 -2.03 -24.39 20.27
CA LEU A 5 -2.46 -23.38 19.28
C LEU A 5 -3.68 -22.65 19.82
N SER A 6 -3.62 -21.31 19.93
CA SER A 6 -4.82 -20.47 20.00
C SER A 6 -5.26 -20.15 18.56
N PRO A 7 -6.31 -20.78 17.98
CA PRO A 7 -6.58 -20.68 16.56
C PRO A 7 -7.65 -19.62 16.25
N LEU A 8 -7.40 -18.79 15.23
CA LEU A 8 -8.46 -18.23 14.38
C LEU A 8 -8.39 -18.96 13.04
N CYS A 9 -9.31 -19.92 12.80
CA CYS A 9 -9.31 -20.74 11.59
C CYS A 9 -10.31 -20.19 10.56
N SER A 10 -9.85 -19.97 9.31
CA SER A 10 -10.73 -19.72 8.16
C SER A 10 -10.99 -21.03 7.41
N PRO A 11 -12.16 -21.25 6.76
CA PRO A 11 -12.67 -22.58 6.38
C PRO A 11 -11.96 -23.30 5.21
N ASN A 12 -10.83 -22.79 4.72
CA ASN A 12 -10.14 -23.36 3.56
C ASN A 12 -8.97 -24.24 4.03
N LYS A 13 -8.95 -25.50 3.58
CA LYS A 13 -8.13 -26.66 4.03
C LYS A 13 -6.59 -26.49 4.21
N LYS A 14 -6.01 -25.28 4.08
CA LYS A 14 -4.57 -24.99 4.26
C LYS A 14 -4.29 -23.58 4.79
N ARG A 15 -5.20 -22.94 5.53
CA ARG A 15 -5.01 -21.58 6.06
C ARG A 15 -5.22 -21.53 7.58
N TYR A 16 -4.17 -21.23 8.34
CA TYR A 16 -4.24 -21.09 9.79
C TYR A 16 -3.28 -20.02 10.30
N VAL A 17 -3.59 -19.49 11.48
CA VAL A 17 -2.77 -18.52 12.18
C VAL A 17 -2.95 -18.65 13.69
N GLY A 18 -1.86 -18.50 14.44
CA GLY A 18 -1.87 -18.60 15.89
C GLY A 18 -0.53 -18.25 16.51
N PHE A 19 -0.54 -18.10 17.83
CA PHE A 19 0.68 -18.06 18.63
C PHE A 19 1.13 -19.48 18.99
N MET A 20 2.42 -19.74 18.82
CA MET A 20 3.09 -21.00 19.13
C MET A 20 4.04 -20.79 20.30
N TYR A 21 3.97 -21.73 21.25
CA TYR A 21 4.87 -21.84 22.39
C TYR A 21 5.56 -23.19 22.30
N GLU A 22 6.90 -23.19 22.26
CA GLU A 22 7.71 -24.42 22.16
C GLU A 22 8.03 -24.99 23.54
N THR A 23 8.23 -24.11 24.53
CA THR A 23 8.53 -24.46 25.91
C THR A 23 7.50 -23.84 26.86
N VAL A 24 7.38 -24.41 28.06
CA VAL A 24 6.41 -23.94 29.08
C VAL A 24 6.81 -22.56 29.62
N ASP A 25 8.11 -22.29 29.71
CA ASP A 25 8.66 -21.04 30.26
C ASP A 25 8.73 -19.90 29.24
N GLN A 26 8.28 -20.12 28.01
CA GLN A 26 8.34 -19.13 26.95
C GLN A 26 7.29 -18.03 27.14
N GLU A 27 7.72 -16.85 27.60
CA GLU A 27 6.82 -15.69 27.77
C GLU A 27 6.36 -15.10 26.42
N LYS A 28 7.27 -14.98 25.44
CA LYS A 28 6.97 -14.35 24.15
C LYS A 28 6.57 -15.39 23.10
N PRO A 29 5.33 -15.38 22.57
CA PRO A 29 4.91 -16.33 21.57
C PRO A 29 5.60 -16.12 20.22
N ILE A 30 5.75 -17.21 19.46
CA ILE A 30 6.11 -17.18 18.04
C ILE A 30 4.82 -17.07 17.22
N PHE A 31 4.76 -16.13 16.29
CA PHE A 31 3.61 -15.98 15.39
C PHE A 31 3.74 -16.99 14.23
N ASP A 32 2.90 -18.04 14.24
CA ASP A 32 2.83 -19.03 13.16
C ASP A 32 1.63 -18.75 12.26
N ALA A 33 1.89 -18.65 10.97
CA ALA A 33 0.92 -18.31 9.95
C ALA A 33 1.18 -19.14 8.71
N LYS A 34 0.18 -19.86 8.23
CA LYS A 34 0.30 -20.68 7.00
C LYS A 34 -0.86 -20.44 6.07
N GLY A 35 -0.54 -20.25 4.80
CA GLY A 35 -1.50 -20.05 3.71
C GLY A 35 -2.28 -18.74 3.74
N ILE A 36 -2.10 -17.91 4.78
CA ILE A 36 -2.69 -16.57 4.89
C ILE A 36 -1.83 -15.53 4.17
N GLU A 37 -2.43 -14.38 3.87
CA GLU A 37 -1.84 -13.28 3.12
C GLU A 37 -0.54 -12.73 3.75
N THR A 38 -0.32 -12.89 5.06
CA THR A 38 0.92 -12.45 5.71
C THR A 38 2.17 -13.18 5.21
N VAL A 39 2.04 -14.45 4.82
CA VAL A 39 3.17 -15.30 4.38
C VAL A 39 3.20 -15.52 2.87
N ARG A 40 2.23 -14.97 2.13
CA ARG A 40 2.18 -15.08 0.68
C ARG A 40 3.04 -13.98 0.06
N ARG A 41 3.97 -14.37 -0.80
CA ARG A 41 4.86 -13.43 -1.50
C ARG A 41 4.18 -12.67 -2.65
N ASP A 42 3.01 -13.11 -3.08
CA ASP A 42 2.23 -12.49 -4.17
C ASP A 42 1.24 -11.42 -3.65
N SER A 43 1.09 -11.29 -2.33
CA SER A 43 0.21 -10.27 -1.73
C SER A 43 0.94 -8.96 -1.52
N CYS A 44 0.14 -7.89 -1.41
CA CYS A 44 0.61 -6.55 -1.07
C CYS A 44 1.37 -6.57 0.26
N PRO A 45 2.63 -6.10 0.32
CA PRO A 45 3.37 -5.99 1.57
C PRO A 45 2.63 -5.17 2.64
N ALA A 46 1.94 -4.08 2.25
CA ALA A 46 1.11 -3.29 3.16
C ALA A 46 0.01 -4.14 3.81
N THR A 47 -0.73 -4.92 3.01
CA THR A 47 -1.77 -5.83 3.52
C THR A 47 -1.17 -6.86 4.47
N ALA A 48 -0.04 -7.47 4.13
CA ALA A 48 0.62 -8.44 4.98
C ALA A 48 1.02 -7.84 6.35
N LYS A 49 1.65 -6.65 6.36
CA LYS A 49 2.05 -5.95 7.59
C LYS A 49 0.85 -5.56 8.46
N ILE A 50 -0.18 -4.97 7.85
CA ILE A 50 -1.41 -4.55 8.55
C ILE A 50 -2.09 -5.77 9.16
N LEU A 51 -2.27 -6.83 8.37
CA LEU A 51 -2.92 -8.06 8.82
C LEU A 51 -2.15 -8.74 9.96
N GLU A 52 -0.84 -8.88 9.82
CA GLU A 52 0.01 -9.48 10.86
C GLU A 52 -0.10 -8.71 12.18
N LYS A 53 -0.02 -7.37 12.12
CA LYS A 53 -0.11 -6.54 13.32
C LYS A 53 -1.52 -6.58 13.94
N SER A 54 -2.57 -6.55 13.12
CA SER A 54 -3.95 -6.71 13.57
C SER A 54 -4.18 -8.03 14.29
N LEU A 55 -3.66 -9.14 13.74
CA LEU A 55 -3.77 -10.46 14.37
C LEU A 55 -2.96 -10.54 15.68
N LYS A 56 -1.76 -9.92 15.72
CA LYS A 56 -0.98 -9.83 16.97
C LYS A 56 -1.72 -9.06 18.05
N ILE A 57 -2.33 -7.92 17.72
CA ILE A 57 -3.16 -7.14 18.67
C ILE A 57 -4.32 -8.02 19.14
N LEU A 58 -5.05 -8.65 18.22
CA LEU A 58 -6.18 -9.51 18.55
C LEU A 58 -5.80 -10.64 19.52
N PHE A 59 -4.67 -11.31 19.29
CA PHE A 59 -4.25 -12.41 20.15
C PHE A 59 -3.71 -11.96 21.50
N GLN A 60 -3.17 -10.73 21.60
CA GLN A 60 -2.63 -10.17 22.84
C GLN A 60 -3.71 -9.56 23.71
N THR A 61 -4.56 -8.70 23.14
CA THR A 61 -5.57 -7.94 23.91
C THR A 61 -6.91 -8.67 23.98
N ARG A 62 -7.18 -9.59 23.05
CA ARG A 62 -8.50 -10.23 22.85
C ARG A 62 -9.64 -9.22 22.68
N ASN A 63 -9.31 -7.99 22.31
CA ASN A 63 -10.27 -6.91 22.13
C ASN A 63 -10.37 -6.53 20.65
N LEU A 64 -11.58 -6.55 20.11
CA LEU A 64 -11.86 -6.20 18.71
C LEU A 64 -11.80 -4.68 18.47
N ASP A 65 -12.07 -3.87 19.49
CA ASP A 65 -12.04 -2.41 19.36
C ASP A 65 -10.62 -1.90 19.13
N ASP A 66 -9.63 -2.46 19.80
CA ASP A 66 -8.21 -2.13 19.58
C ASP A 66 -7.76 -2.41 18.15
N VAL A 67 -8.24 -3.53 17.59
CA VAL A 67 -7.95 -3.93 16.21
C VAL A 67 -8.60 -2.96 15.24
N LYS A 68 -9.87 -2.60 15.48
CA LYS A 68 -10.62 -1.64 14.66
C LYS A 68 -9.93 -0.27 14.66
N ASP A 69 -9.55 0.23 15.82
CA ASP A 69 -8.82 1.49 15.98
C ASP A 69 -7.49 1.46 15.22
N TYR A 70 -6.73 0.37 15.35
CA TYR A 70 -5.47 0.21 14.62
C TYR A 70 -5.68 0.26 13.11
N VAL A 71 -6.67 -0.47 12.60
CA VAL A 71 -6.99 -0.56 11.18
C VAL A 71 -7.44 0.79 10.64
N GLN A 72 -8.36 1.47 11.32
CA GLN A 72 -8.82 2.81 10.96
C GLN A 72 -7.66 3.83 10.93
N LYS A 73 -6.72 3.73 11.88
CA LYS A 73 -5.49 4.53 11.87
C LYS A 73 -4.61 4.21 10.67
N GLN A 74 -4.51 2.95 10.23
CA GLN A 74 -3.74 2.60 9.02
C GLN A 74 -4.41 3.14 7.75
N PHE A 75 -5.74 2.99 7.61
CA PHE A 75 -6.48 3.57 6.48
C PHE A 75 -6.35 5.09 6.46
N SER A 76 -6.43 5.74 7.62
CA SER A 76 -6.16 7.18 7.72
C SER A 76 -4.75 7.53 7.26
N LYS A 77 -3.72 6.75 7.62
CA LYS A 77 -2.34 7.00 7.13
C LYS A 77 -2.24 6.84 5.61
N ILE A 78 -2.90 5.82 5.07
CA ILE A 78 -2.97 5.54 3.63
C ILE A 78 -3.63 6.70 2.89
N LEU A 79 -4.81 7.14 3.33
CA LEU A 79 -5.55 8.26 2.72
C LEU A 79 -4.82 9.60 2.85
N ASN A 80 -4.09 9.80 3.94
CA ASN A 80 -3.20 10.96 4.10
C ASN A 80 -1.82 10.76 3.42
N GLU A 81 -1.65 9.65 2.70
CA GLU A 81 -0.47 9.29 1.91
C GLU A 81 0.82 9.21 2.73
N ARG A 82 0.73 9.01 4.05
CA ARG A 82 1.89 8.89 4.95
C ARG A 82 2.42 7.47 5.03
N VAL A 83 2.48 6.82 3.89
CA VAL A 83 2.85 5.41 3.75
C VAL A 83 3.99 5.28 2.76
N ASN A 84 4.81 4.25 2.94
CA ASN A 84 5.90 3.95 2.03
C ASN A 84 5.33 3.31 0.76
N ILE A 85 5.58 3.91 -0.40
CA ILE A 85 5.09 3.41 -1.69
C ILE A 85 5.56 1.98 -1.99
N MET A 86 6.76 1.59 -1.52
CA MET A 86 7.28 0.23 -1.69
C MET A 86 6.36 -0.84 -1.11
N ASP A 87 5.58 -0.49 -0.08
CA ASP A 87 4.66 -1.43 0.54
C ASP A 87 3.44 -1.72 -0.34
N PHE A 88 3.24 -0.97 -1.43
CA PHE A 88 2.15 -1.12 -2.40
C PHE A 88 2.60 -1.72 -3.73
N ILE A 89 3.91 -2.01 -3.87
CA ILE A 89 4.44 -2.70 -5.04
C ILE A 89 4.24 -4.20 -4.86
N PHE A 90 3.49 -4.80 -5.78
CA PHE A 90 3.31 -6.24 -5.89
C PHE A 90 4.46 -6.84 -6.70
N ALA A 91 4.71 -8.13 -6.51
CA ALA A 91 5.67 -8.85 -7.35
C ALA A 91 5.07 -10.21 -7.73
N LYS A 92 4.92 -10.45 -9.04
CA LYS A 92 4.40 -11.73 -9.56
C LYS A 92 5.41 -12.42 -10.45
N GLU A 93 5.59 -13.72 -10.21
CA GLU A 93 6.46 -14.57 -11.01
C GLU A 93 5.98 -14.64 -12.47
N TYR A 94 6.89 -14.35 -13.39
CA TYR A 94 6.73 -14.52 -14.82
C TYR A 94 7.08 -15.96 -15.22
N ARG A 95 6.17 -16.64 -15.91
CA ARG A 95 6.34 -18.07 -16.27
C ARG A 95 6.84 -18.28 -17.70
N GLY A 96 7.23 -17.20 -18.40
CA GLY A 96 7.45 -17.21 -19.84
C GLY A 96 6.15 -17.21 -20.64
N ARG A 97 6.18 -16.71 -21.88
CA ARG A 97 4.96 -16.59 -22.73
C ARG A 97 4.24 -17.92 -22.92
N SER A 98 4.98 -19.00 -23.11
CA SER A 98 4.45 -20.36 -23.29
C SER A 98 3.88 -20.97 -22.00
N GLY A 99 4.23 -20.43 -20.83
CA GLY A 99 3.73 -20.89 -19.52
C GLY A 99 2.31 -20.40 -19.19
N TYR A 100 1.71 -19.59 -20.05
CA TYR A 100 0.36 -19.05 -19.86
C TYR A 100 -0.61 -19.58 -20.92
N LYS A 101 -1.87 -19.76 -20.50
CA LYS A 101 -2.96 -20.08 -21.41
C LYS A 101 -3.21 -18.91 -22.38
N PRO A 102 -3.66 -19.18 -23.63
CA PRO A 102 -4.12 -18.14 -24.53
C PRO A 102 -5.19 -17.26 -23.85
N GLY A 103 -5.02 -15.94 -23.90
CA GLY A 103 -5.92 -14.99 -23.24
C GLY A 103 -5.74 -14.85 -21.71
N ALA A 104 -4.68 -15.39 -21.11
CA ALA A 104 -4.43 -15.20 -19.69
C ALA A 104 -4.20 -13.72 -19.33
N CYS A 105 -5.00 -13.21 -18.39
CA CYS A 105 -4.89 -11.85 -17.85
C CYS A 105 -4.04 -11.84 -16.57
N VAL A 106 -2.73 -12.01 -16.71
CA VAL A 106 -1.78 -12.01 -15.58
C VAL A 106 -0.93 -10.73 -15.62
N PRO A 107 -0.80 -9.98 -14.50
CA PRO A 107 -0.03 -8.73 -14.46
C PRO A 107 1.39 -8.87 -15.03
N ALA A 108 2.14 -9.89 -14.61
CA ALA A 108 3.51 -10.15 -15.08
C ALA A 108 3.57 -10.41 -16.59
N LEU A 109 2.57 -11.10 -17.17
CA LEU A 109 2.50 -11.33 -18.61
C LEU A 109 2.17 -10.05 -19.38
N GLU A 110 1.27 -9.22 -18.85
CA GLU A 110 0.90 -7.96 -19.49
C GLU A 110 2.07 -6.97 -19.50
N ILE A 111 2.81 -6.89 -18.40
CA ILE A 111 4.04 -6.10 -18.33
C ILE A 111 5.10 -6.66 -19.29
N ALA A 112 5.32 -7.98 -19.30
CA ALA A 112 6.27 -8.61 -20.21
C ALA A 112 5.98 -8.28 -21.69
N LYS A 113 4.69 -8.28 -22.09
CA LYS A 113 4.27 -7.87 -23.44
C LYS A 113 4.60 -6.40 -23.72
N ARG A 114 4.33 -5.49 -22.78
CA ARG A 114 4.62 -4.05 -22.93
C ARG A 114 6.12 -3.79 -23.02
N ARG A 115 6.92 -4.40 -22.14
CA ARG A 115 8.38 -4.36 -22.18
C ARG A 115 8.91 -4.82 -23.53
N ALA A 116 8.52 -6.01 -23.98
CA ALA A 116 8.96 -6.57 -25.25
C ALA A 116 8.53 -5.75 -26.48
N ALA A 117 7.40 -5.03 -26.41
CA ALA A 117 6.97 -4.13 -27.48
C ALA A 117 7.84 -2.87 -27.55
N LYS A 118 8.37 -2.39 -26.42
CA LYS A 118 9.30 -1.26 -26.35
C LYS A 118 10.73 -1.67 -26.72
N ASP A 119 11.22 -2.74 -26.11
CA ASP A 119 12.51 -3.37 -26.40
C ASP A 119 12.38 -4.90 -26.27
N PRO A 120 12.57 -5.68 -27.35
CA PRO A 120 12.51 -7.14 -27.30
C PRO A 120 13.45 -7.78 -26.27
N ARG A 121 14.55 -7.12 -25.89
CA ARG A 121 15.51 -7.62 -24.88
C ARG A 121 15.10 -7.36 -23.44
N SER A 122 14.09 -6.52 -23.22
CA SER A 122 13.59 -6.18 -21.89
C SER A 122 12.54 -7.14 -21.34
N GLU A 123 12.23 -8.22 -22.08
CA GLU A 123 11.32 -9.26 -21.61
C GLU A 123 11.88 -9.96 -20.36
N PRO A 124 11.10 -10.11 -19.28
CA PRO A 124 11.54 -10.80 -18.07
C PRO A 124 11.90 -12.27 -18.31
N LEU A 125 12.80 -12.81 -17.51
CA LEU A 125 13.15 -14.22 -17.57
C LEU A 125 12.09 -15.10 -16.88
N PRO A 126 11.89 -16.35 -17.33
CA PRO A 126 11.05 -17.30 -16.59
C PRO A 126 11.54 -17.49 -15.14
N GLY A 127 10.65 -17.37 -14.17
CA GLY A 127 10.93 -17.39 -12.73
C GLY A 127 11.22 -16.01 -12.14
N GLU A 128 11.46 -14.98 -12.95
CA GLU A 128 11.66 -13.61 -12.49
C GLU A 128 10.36 -13.05 -11.89
N ARG A 129 10.47 -12.28 -10.80
CA ARG A 129 9.30 -11.65 -10.19
C ARG A 129 9.18 -10.22 -10.68
N VAL A 130 8.18 -9.99 -11.51
CA VAL A 130 7.93 -8.69 -12.13
C VAL A 130 7.21 -7.79 -11.14
N PRO A 131 7.81 -6.64 -10.75
CA PRO A 131 7.17 -5.68 -9.86
C PRO A 131 6.08 -4.90 -10.59
N TYR A 132 4.98 -4.61 -9.91
CA TYR A 132 3.89 -3.81 -10.46
C TYR A 132 3.04 -3.16 -9.39
N VAL A 133 2.37 -2.08 -9.76
CA VAL A 133 1.30 -1.47 -8.97
C VAL A 133 -0.01 -1.55 -9.73
N VAL A 134 -1.11 -1.30 -9.02
CA VAL A 134 -2.42 -1.09 -9.63
C VAL A 134 -2.81 0.36 -9.38
N VAL A 135 -3.05 1.13 -10.44
CA VAL A 135 -3.49 2.53 -10.33
C VAL A 135 -5.02 2.61 -10.33
N TYR A 136 -5.59 3.76 -9.94
CA TYR A 136 -7.02 3.98 -10.13
C TYR A 136 -7.36 4.16 -11.61
N GLY A 137 -8.56 3.74 -11.97
CA GLY A 137 -9.17 4.09 -13.24
C GLY A 137 -10.68 4.18 -13.10
N PRO A 138 -11.37 4.61 -14.17
CA PRO A 138 -12.83 4.71 -14.15
C PRO A 138 -13.49 3.38 -13.76
N PRO A 139 -14.63 3.45 -13.05
CA PRO A 139 -15.34 2.26 -12.60
C PRO A 139 -15.75 1.38 -13.79
N GLY A 140 -15.61 0.07 -13.64
CA GLY A 140 -15.93 -0.91 -14.69
C GLY A 140 -14.73 -1.34 -15.56
N LEU A 141 -13.58 -0.67 -15.47
CA LEU A 141 -12.36 -1.16 -16.12
C LEU A 141 -11.82 -2.42 -15.43
N PRO A 142 -11.35 -3.42 -16.18
CA PRO A 142 -10.74 -4.60 -15.60
C PRO A 142 -9.38 -4.23 -14.99
N ILE A 143 -9.11 -4.75 -13.78
CA ILE A 143 -7.89 -4.46 -12.99
C ILE A 143 -6.61 -4.65 -13.81
N ILE A 144 -6.58 -5.63 -14.72
CA ILE A 144 -5.40 -5.90 -15.56
C ILE A 144 -4.96 -4.70 -16.40
N ARG A 145 -5.90 -3.83 -16.82
CA ARG A 145 -5.61 -2.60 -17.59
C ARG A 145 -5.04 -1.48 -16.73
N LEU A 146 -5.23 -1.56 -15.42
CA LEU A 146 -4.75 -0.60 -14.42
C LEU A 146 -3.39 -0.99 -13.84
N VAL A 147 -2.79 -2.08 -14.31
CA VAL A 147 -1.46 -2.51 -13.88
C VAL A 147 -0.39 -1.62 -14.51
N ARG A 148 0.52 -1.08 -13.70
CA ARG A 148 1.65 -0.24 -14.15
C ARG A 148 2.95 -0.69 -13.49
N GLU A 149 4.06 -0.40 -14.14
CA GLU A 149 5.39 -0.62 -13.56
C GLU A 149 5.76 0.56 -12.63
N PRO A 150 6.58 0.36 -11.58
CA PRO A 150 7.00 1.45 -10.69
C PRO A 150 7.60 2.65 -11.45
N ASP A 151 8.39 2.38 -12.48
CA ASP A 151 9.09 3.39 -13.27
C ASP A 151 8.13 4.22 -14.13
N GLU A 152 7.02 3.63 -14.58
CA GLU A 152 5.99 4.35 -15.35
C GLU A 152 5.32 5.41 -14.48
N LEU A 153 5.23 5.19 -13.17
CA LEU A 153 4.59 6.11 -12.23
C LEU A 153 5.48 7.30 -11.88
N LEU A 154 6.79 7.16 -12.00
CA LEU A 154 7.74 8.26 -11.78
C LEU A 154 7.78 9.24 -12.94
N ASN A 155 7.37 8.80 -14.12
CA ASN A 155 7.43 9.57 -15.36
C ASN A 155 6.08 10.18 -15.75
N ASP A 156 4.98 9.71 -15.17
CA ASP A 156 3.62 10.10 -15.55
C ASP A 156 2.81 10.57 -14.34
N SER A 157 2.70 11.90 -14.23
CA SER A 157 2.00 12.60 -13.17
C SER A 157 0.49 12.34 -13.12
N THR A 158 -0.10 11.79 -14.19
CA THR A 158 -1.55 11.49 -14.24
C THR A 158 -1.93 10.33 -13.33
N PHE A 159 -0.97 9.46 -13.01
CA PHE A 159 -1.18 8.26 -12.18
C PHE A 159 -0.64 8.42 -10.74
N ALA A 160 -0.02 9.56 -10.43
CA ALA A 160 0.84 9.75 -9.25
C ALA A 160 0.12 9.98 -7.92
N SER A 161 -1.21 10.07 -7.89
CA SER A 161 -1.92 10.21 -6.62
C SER A 161 -1.97 8.86 -5.89
N MET A 162 -1.27 8.71 -4.76
CA MET A 162 -1.27 7.47 -3.96
C MET A 162 -2.66 7.02 -3.43
N PRO A 163 -3.71 7.86 -3.27
CA PRO A 163 -5.05 7.39 -2.89
C PRO A 163 -5.64 6.45 -3.95
N SER A 164 -5.19 6.60 -5.21
CA SER A 164 -5.63 5.85 -6.38
C SER A 164 -5.24 4.36 -6.32
N ILE A 165 -4.10 4.05 -5.69
CA ILE A 165 -3.51 2.70 -5.62
C ILE A 165 -4.19 1.84 -4.54
N THR A 166 -4.76 2.48 -3.52
CA THR A 166 -5.08 1.84 -2.25
C THR A 166 -6.49 1.28 -2.09
N SER A 167 -7.50 1.81 -2.78
CA SER A 167 -8.89 1.41 -2.51
C SER A 167 -9.26 0.04 -3.10
N HIS A 168 -8.75 -0.31 -4.28
CA HIS A 168 -9.24 -1.49 -5.00
C HIS A 168 -8.56 -2.81 -4.63
N VAL A 169 -7.31 -2.79 -4.12
CA VAL A 169 -6.56 -4.04 -3.85
C VAL A 169 -6.44 -4.36 -2.36
N ILE A 170 -6.35 -3.33 -1.50
CA ILE A 170 -6.19 -3.51 -0.06
C ILE A 170 -7.53 -3.74 0.62
N THR A 171 -8.57 -2.99 0.21
CA THR A 171 -9.89 -3.05 0.82
C THR A 171 -10.50 -4.45 0.75
N PRO A 172 -10.52 -5.17 -0.39
CA PRO A 172 -11.11 -6.52 -0.43
C PRO A 172 -10.30 -7.56 0.36
N ALA A 173 -8.99 -7.36 0.52
CA ALA A 173 -8.14 -8.27 1.29
C ALA A 173 -8.33 -8.06 2.80
N LEU A 174 -8.47 -6.81 3.24
CA LEU A 174 -8.73 -6.47 4.63
C LEU A 174 -10.18 -6.74 5.02
N GLU A 175 -11.16 -6.46 4.15
CA GLU A 175 -12.58 -6.78 4.37
C GLU A 175 -12.81 -8.28 4.61
N ARG A 176 -12.16 -9.19 3.86
CA ARG A 176 -12.33 -10.64 4.14
C ARG A 176 -11.90 -11.05 5.54
N VAL A 177 -10.94 -10.35 6.13
CA VAL A 177 -10.44 -10.62 7.49
C VAL A 177 -11.31 -9.92 8.52
N PHE A 178 -11.71 -8.66 8.26
CA PHE A 178 -12.43 -7.82 9.22
C PHE A 178 -13.96 -7.94 9.15
N SER A 179 -14.53 -8.47 8.06
CA SER A 179 -15.95 -8.85 7.99
C SER A 179 -16.27 -10.00 8.95
N LEU A 180 -15.31 -10.86 9.26
CA LEU A 180 -15.42 -11.86 10.34
C LEU A 180 -15.39 -11.21 11.74
N MET A 181 -15.00 -9.94 11.85
CA MET A 181 -14.86 -9.18 13.10
C MET A 181 -15.87 -8.02 13.21
N GLY A 182 -16.84 -7.90 12.29
CA GLY A 182 -17.89 -6.88 12.33
C GLY A 182 -17.44 -5.43 12.09
N ALA A 183 -16.20 -5.19 11.64
CA ALA A 183 -15.68 -3.85 11.42
C ALA A 183 -15.89 -3.41 9.96
N ASN A 184 -16.78 -2.45 9.74
CA ASN A 184 -17.01 -1.83 8.43
C ASN A 184 -15.95 -0.73 8.17
N VAL A 185 -15.15 -0.90 7.11
CA VAL A 185 -14.11 0.06 6.71
C VAL A 185 -14.75 1.17 5.89
N LYS A 186 -15.40 2.14 6.54
CA LYS A 186 -15.88 3.35 5.87
C LYS A 186 -14.74 4.35 5.69
N SER A 187 -14.87 5.23 4.68
CA SER A 187 -14.00 6.38 4.44
C SER A 187 -13.76 7.20 5.72
N CYS A 188 -12.58 7.81 5.84
CA CYS A 188 -12.19 8.59 7.02
C CYS A 188 -12.01 10.07 6.68
N CYS A 189 -12.34 10.95 7.63
CA CYS A 189 -12.15 12.38 7.56
C CYS A 189 -10.66 12.73 7.38
N ALA A 190 -10.35 13.54 6.38
CA ALA A 190 -8.99 13.99 6.08
C ALA A 190 -8.38 14.86 7.18
N SER A 191 -9.19 15.48 8.07
CA SER A 191 -8.72 16.29 9.20
C SER A 191 -8.47 15.43 10.45
N CYS A 192 -9.51 14.86 11.04
CA CYS A 192 -9.42 14.15 12.33
C CYS A 192 -9.24 12.63 12.23
N GLY A 193 -9.48 12.01 11.06
CA GLY A 193 -9.42 10.56 10.87
C GLY A 193 -10.65 9.78 11.32
N SER A 194 -11.69 10.45 11.83
CA SER A 194 -12.97 9.82 12.18
C SER A 194 -13.69 9.27 10.94
N PRO A 195 -14.56 8.25 11.06
CA PRO A 195 -15.38 7.79 9.94
C PRO A 195 -16.19 8.95 9.35
N ALA A 196 -16.15 9.12 8.02
CA ALA A 196 -16.83 10.18 7.30
C ALA A 196 -17.30 9.66 5.94
N THR A 197 -18.47 10.08 5.46
CA THR A 197 -18.98 9.74 4.12
C THR A 197 -18.42 10.66 3.02
N SER A 198 -17.83 11.79 3.40
CA SER A 198 -17.19 12.79 2.55
C SER A 198 -15.75 13.04 3.01
N SER A 199 -15.02 13.94 2.31
CA SER A 199 -13.62 14.26 2.60
C SER A 199 -13.38 14.81 4.02
N LEU A 200 -14.39 15.43 4.63
CA LEU A 200 -14.37 15.94 6.01
C LEU A 200 -15.64 15.49 6.74
N CYS A 201 -15.53 15.12 8.01
CA CYS A 201 -16.72 14.86 8.84
C CYS A 201 -17.43 16.17 9.21
N ASP A 202 -18.72 16.08 9.56
CA ASP A 202 -19.56 17.25 9.87
C ASP A 202 -18.95 18.14 10.96
N ASN A 203 -18.31 17.55 11.98
CA ASN A 203 -17.63 18.30 13.04
C ASN A 203 -16.43 19.10 12.51
N CYS A 204 -15.63 18.53 11.61
CA CYS A 204 -14.52 19.23 10.97
C CYS A 204 -15.00 20.23 9.91
N LEU A 205 -16.18 20.03 9.34
CA LEU A 205 -16.79 20.97 8.42
C LEU A 205 -17.30 22.22 9.15
N GLN A 206 -17.85 22.03 10.36
CA GLN A 206 -18.34 23.10 11.22
C GLN A 206 -17.21 23.92 11.85
N ASP A 207 -16.12 23.29 12.28
CA ASP A 207 -14.91 23.97 12.77
C ASP A 207 -13.90 24.21 11.64
N SER A 208 -14.15 25.25 10.85
CA SER A 208 -13.32 25.59 9.70
C SER A 208 -11.92 26.06 10.10
N SER A 209 -11.79 26.88 11.15
CA SER A 209 -10.50 27.42 11.59
C SER A 209 -9.60 26.36 12.23
N GLY A 210 -10.14 25.51 13.11
CA GLY A 210 -9.41 24.38 13.68
C GLY A 210 -9.02 23.35 12.62
N THR A 211 -9.92 23.05 11.68
CA THR A 211 -9.63 22.13 10.57
C THR A 211 -8.55 22.65 9.64
N ILE A 212 -8.58 23.94 9.28
CA ILE A 212 -7.51 24.56 8.48
C ILE A 212 -6.16 24.47 9.21
N ALA A 213 -6.13 24.77 10.52
CA ALA A 213 -4.89 24.67 11.31
C ALA A 213 -4.33 23.23 11.35
N ILE A 214 -5.20 22.22 11.51
CA ILE A 214 -4.83 20.81 11.45
C ILE A 214 -4.26 20.46 10.08
N LEU A 215 -4.98 20.78 9.00
CA LEU A 215 -4.53 20.51 7.63
C LEU A 215 -3.20 21.21 7.32
N HIS A 216 -3.03 22.45 7.74
CA HIS A 216 -1.79 23.20 7.56
C HIS A 216 -0.60 22.56 8.32
N ASN A 217 -0.83 22.10 9.55
CA ASN A 217 0.17 21.31 10.28
C ASN A 217 0.48 19.97 9.60
N LYS A 218 -0.52 19.33 8.97
CA LYS A 218 -0.31 18.11 8.19
C LYS A 218 0.57 18.38 6.96
N ILE A 219 0.35 19.49 6.26
CA ILE A 219 1.16 19.95 5.12
C ILE A 219 2.60 20.20 5.57
N ARG A 220 2.81 21.01 6.61
CA ARG A 220 4.16 21.30 7.16
C ARG A 220 4.92 20.05 7.62
N LYS A 221 4.22 19.06 8.16
CA LYS A 221 4.83 17.77 8.53
C LYS A 221 5.25 16.99 7.29
N TRP A 222 4.45 17.08 6.23
CA TRP A 222 4.72 16.47 4.94
C TRP A 222 5.94 17.12 4.26
N GLU A 223 6.01 18.44 4.20
CA GLU A 223 7.16 19.20 3.66
C GLU A 223 8.47 18.80 4.34
N ARG A 224 8.49 18.79 5.69
CA ARG A 224 9.66 18.33 6.46
C ARG A 224 10.06 16.89 6.12
N ASN A 225 9.10 16.01 5.84
CA ASN A 225 9.41 14.65 5.45
C ASN A 225 10.07 14.59 4.07
N VAL A 226 9.61 15.41 3.11
CA VAL A 226 10.23 15.53 1.78
C VAL A 226 11.66 16.07 1.90
N ASP A 227 11.88 17.09 2.73
CA ASP A 227 13.22 17.65 2.96
C ASP A 227 14.16 16.62 3.61
N ASN A 228 13.67 15.85 4.58
CA ASN A 228 14.45 14.76 5.19
C ASN A 228 14.83 13.70 4.13
N LEU A 229 13.90 13.30 3.26
CA LEU A 229 14.18 12.34 2.20
C LEU A 229 15.23 12.89 1.21
N ARG A 230 15.14 14.18 0.86
CA ARG A 230 16.15 14.85 0.03
C ARG A 230 17.53 14.86 0.68
N GLN A 231 17.62 15.15 1.98
CA GLN A 231 18.88 15.08 2.72
C GLN A 231 19.50 13.66 2.70
N VAL A 232 18.67 12.61 2.81
CA VAL A 232 19.14 11.23 2.67
C VAL A 232 19.69 10.98 1.27
N CYS A 233 19.02 11.46 0.23
CA CYS A 233 19.54 11.38 -1.14
C CYS A 233 20.88 12.10 -1.29
N THR A 234 21.00 13.35 -0.82
CA THR A 234 22.26 14.13 -0.86
C THR A 234 23.40 13.42 -0.13
N SER A 235 23.11 12.81 1.03
CA SER A 235 24.10 12.02 1.78
C SER A 235 24.55 10.77 1.01
N CYS A 236 23.62 10.09 0.34
CA CYS A 236 23.88 8.89 -0.44
C CYS A 236 24.71 9.18 -1.70
N THR A 237 24.34 10.21 -2.47
CA THR A 237 25.01 10.57 -3.73
C THR A 237 26.32 11.33 -3.53
N LYS A 238 26.57 11.86 -2.32
CA LYS A 238 27.74 12.70 -1.98
C LYS A 238 27.91 13.90 -2.91
N SER A 239 26.82 14.37 -3.54
CA SER A 239 26.81 15.52 -4.44
C SER A 239 25.91 16.63 -3.88
N ASN A 240 26.41 17.87 -3.88
CA ASN A 240 25.62 19.07 -3.56
C ASN A 240 24.79 19.58 -4.76
N SER A 241 25.09 19.09 -5.96
CA SER A 241 24.34 19.37 -7.19
C SER A 241 23.30 18.27 -7.43
N SER A 242 22.09 18.74 -7.76
CA SER A 242 20.84 18.04 -8.05
C SER A 242 20.79 16.50 -7.88
N VAL A 243 19.83 16.06 -7.06
CA VAL A 243 19.37 14.67 -6.89
C VAL A 243 18.85 14.05 -8.23
N ASP A 244 18.80 14.84 -9.31
CA ASP A 244 18.15 14.59 -10.60
C ASP A 244 18.75 13.44 -11.45
N HIS A 245 19.83 12.79 -11.03
CA HIS A 245 20.45 11.69 -11.78
C HIS A 245 20.22 10.30 -11.19
N CYS A 246 19.61 10.20 -10.00
CA CYS A 246 19.27 8.89 -9.45
C CYS A 246 18.14 8.26 -10.26
N VAL A 247 18.29 6.99 -10.64
CA VAL A 247 17.26 6.20 -11.35
C VAL A 247 17.00 4.85 -10.68
N SER A 248 17.46 4.68 -9.43
CA SER A 248 17.39 3.42 -8.72
C SER A 248 15.97 3.13 -8.23
N VAL A 249 15.22 2.35 -9.00
CA VAL A 249 13.83 1.98 -8.69
C VAL A 249 13.71 1.01 -7.53
N ASP A 250 14.80 0.37 -7.13
CA ASP A 250 14.87 -0.41 -5.89
C ASP A 250 15.09 0.46 -4.64
N CYS A 251 15.39 1.75 -4.81
CA CYS A 251 15.63 2.65 -3.69
C CYS A 251 14.31 3.20 -3.14
N PRO A 252 13.95 2.89 -1.88
CA PRO A 252 12.70 3.36 -1.28
C PRO A 252 12.67 4.89 -1.17
N VAL A 253 13.82 5.53 -0.96
CA VAL A 253 13.92 6.99 -0.84
C VAL A 253 13.64 7.64 -2.19
N PHE A 254 14.26 7.14 -3.26
CA PHE A 254 14.08 7.66 -4.62
C PHE A 254 12.61 7.59 -5.07
N LEU A 255 12.00 6.41 -4.94
CA LEU A 255 10.58 6.24 -5.26
C LEU A 255 9.72 7.19 -4.42
N GLN A 256 9.89 7.18 -3.09
CA GLN A 256 9.10 8.04 -2.21
C GLN A 256 9.26 9.53 -2.55
N THR A 257 10.46 9.99 -2.93
CA THR A 257 10.70 11.38 -3.34
C THR A 257 10.02 11.73 -4.65
N GLY A 258 10.12 10.86 -5.68
CA GLY A 258 9.49 11.10 -6.98
C GLY A 258 7.97 11.30 -6.87
N PHE A 259 7.30 10.39 -6.15
CA PHE A 259 5.86 10.50 -5.87
C PHE A 259 5.49 11.74 -5.04
N SER A 260 6.40 12.21 -4.18
CA SER A 260 6.14 13.37 -3.34
C SER A 260 6.29 14.70 -4.10
N GLN A 261 7.10 14.72 -5.16
CA GLN A 261 7.46 15.92 -5.91
C GLN A 261 6.39 16.29 -6.95
N GLU A 262 5.77 15.31 -7.60
CA GLU A 262 4.72 15.54 -8.62
C GLU A 262 3.42 16.10 -8.05
N ARG A 263 3.14 15.90 -6.76
CA ARG A 263 1.98 16.48 -6.07
C ARG A 263 1.95 18.00 -6.03
N PHE A 264 3.12 18.64 -6.01
CA PHE A 264 3.19 20.10 -5.97
C PHE A 264 2.66 20.70 -7.28
N ILE A 265 2.78 19.97 -8.39
CA ILE A 265 2.34 20.37 -9.72
C ILE A 265 0.84 20.07 -9.89
N SER A 266 0.38 18.86 -9.55
CA SER A 266 -1.04 18.49 -9.68
C SER A 266 -1.96 19.26 -8.71
N GLY A 267 -1.46 19.63 -7.52
CA GLY A 267 -2.19 20.49 -6.58
C GLY A 267 -2.31 21.96 -7.05
N PHE A 268 -1.46 22.38 -7.99
CA PHE A 268 -1.54 23.68 -8.65
C PHE A 268 -2.49 23.64 -9.86
N ILE A 269 -2.48 22.55 -10.64
CA ILE A 269 -3.34 22.38 -11.83
C ILE A 269 -4.83 22.30 -11.44
N LEU A 270 -5.18 21.64 -10.33
CA LEU A 270 -6.57 21.63 -9.84
C LEU A 270 -7.07 23.00 -9.31
N LYS A 271 -6.21 24.03 -9.25
CA LYS A 271 -6.61 25.41 -8.96
C LYS A 271 -6.92 26.22 -10.22
N GLU A 272 -6.40 25.86 -11.39
CA GLU A 272 -6.68 26.57 -12.64
C GLU A 272 -8.01 26.12 -13.26
N ASP A 273 -8.38 24.85 -13.12
CA ASP A 273 -9.64 24.32 -13.70
C ASP A 273 -10.91 24.65 -12.88
N TYR A 274 -10.79 25.41 -11.78
CA TYR A 274 -11.95 25.90 -10.99
C TYR A 274 -12.16 27.42 -11.11
N ASN A 275 -11.41 28.10 -11.99
CA ASN A 275 -11.58 29.51 -12.34
C ASN A 275 -11.59 29.69 -13.88
N SER A 276 -12.44 28.93 -14.58
CA SER A 276 -12.82 29.19 -15.98
C SER A 276 -14.28 28.80 -16.21
#